data_AF-A0AAD6ABU4-F1
#
_entry.id   AF-A0AAD6ABU4-F1
#
_cell.length_a   1.000
_cell.length_b   1.000
_cell.length_c   1.000
_cell.angle_alpha   90.00
_cell.angle_beta   90.00
_cell.angle_gamma   90.00
#
_symmetry.space_group_name_H-M   'P 1'
#
loop_
_entity.id
_entity.type
_entity.pdbx_description
1 polymer ?
#
loop_
_entity_poly.entity_id
_entity_poly.type
_entity_poly.pdbx_seq_one_letter_code
_entity_poly.pdbx_strand_id
1 'polypeptide(L)'
;MEGSRDERIEVILRLTLSSLGLQMEVWRDFLSEEENQVTLSSFFSIADYSNLFLCRDPGLCISLTFPSQTSSKVLVLSRSSRAVISAENIRDMLIMQEVEGGGAVSCISAICQEVTCPLLSNPDPSGSWAAGLAEEALRFMERQKNEALVMEAQIHGRTFLSQPHALHDNRLHGYVDHDGDLHDDVDERKLSDLKLLHACDWTIIEWAELVSEFLQQDSSQAILDGLKPLPCEEFNFWRNRLKNLLHIQQQLSSNRAQQVASIVQQADRLREAQDVTENLERVQQKLEELQLMEFQQLEANMAAVMEEVQLLWVRSEFYCKPCRVVVLLQEVCNLFIQRSRDFLQGGGELLKGLLSGPDEVLQDVSLVVRTLQTLRETFILSKGRLQDMKQEGAAQSWDFPSHLVFLHLDDFLLQLQNIQEVFRISLQLRQLEEAVVSGTGGRKWTEEVQEVYQDFLLHVTSLSECSCDPTDPENQGFRLLLDQFQLQVEQVEQRLVSVLCRALQDSSEPASSAKLLQMFSFVLHRPVIQEQLRPHLLHLLQGFLLELDIIEQLFFTQREKAHTFSCYTPPPAATLCWSRQLRLRTEHTLHLYTSLKHL
;
A
#
# COMPACT_ATOMS: atom_id res chain seq x y z
N MET A 1 -39.94 21.54 37.31
CA MET A 1 -39.99 23.00 37.12
C MET A 1 -40.24 23.23 35.64
N GLU A 2 -41.40 23.78 35.30
CA GLU A 2 -41.79 24.17 33.95
C GLU A 2 -40.88 25.33 33.51
N GLY A 3 -39.89 25.05 32.67
CA GLY A 3 -39.06 26.06 32.02
C GLY A 3 -39.79 26.61 30.80
N SER A 4 -39.88 27.94 30.70
CA SER A 4 -40.47 28.67 29.57
C SER A 4 -39.99 28.13 28.23
N ARG A 5 -40.91 27.75 27.33
CA ARG A 5 -40.55 27.41 25.95
C ARG A 5 -39.93 28.64 25.28
N ASP A 6 -38.66 28.57 24.93
CA ASP A 6 -37.99 29.63 24.16
C ASP A 6 -38.57 29.63 22.73
N GLU A 7 -39.34 30.66 22.39
CA GLU A 7 -39.97 30.80 21.07
C GLU A 7 -38.94 30.80 19.94
N ARG A 8 -37.70 31.23 20.21
CA ARG A 8 -36.61 31.23 19.23
C ARG A 8 -36.23 29.81 18.80
N ILE A 9 -36.20 28.90 19.77
CA ILE A 9 -35.91 27.47 19.54
C ILE A 9 -37.08 26.81 18.81
N GLU A 10 -38.34 27.23 19.07
CA GLU A 10 -39.51 26.69 18.38
C GLU A 10 -39.51 27.00 16.87
N VAL A 11 -39.03 28.19 16.47
CA VAL A 11 -38.87 28.55 15.05
C VAL A 11 -37.89 27.59 14.38
N ILE A 12 -36.69 27.43 14.94
CA ILE A 12 -35.65 26.53 14.38
C ILE A 12 -36.14 25.07 14.37
N LEU A 13 -36.79 24.63 15.44
CA LEU A 13 -37.36 23.27 15.57
C LEU A 13 -38.27 22.93 14.40
N ARG A 14 -39.29 23.76 14.15
CA ARG A 14 -40.31 23.45 13.12
C ARG A 14 -39.67 23.23 11.75
N LEU A 15 -38.68 24.06 11.44
CA LEU A 15 -37.97 24.06 10.17
C LEU A 15 -37.00 22.90 10.05
N THR A 16 -36.29 22.58 11.13
CA THR A 16 -35.36 21.46 11.18
C THR A 16 -36.10 20.15 10.99
N LEU A 17 -37.26 19.97 11.65
CA LEU A 17 -38.10 18.78 11.45
C LEU A 17 -38.64 18.69 10.03
N SER A 18 -39.15 19.78 9.47
CA SER A 18 -39.74 19.77 8.12
C SER A 18 -38.70 19.53 7.03
N SER A 19 -37.52 20.14 7.15
CA SER A 19 -36.52 20.13 6.07
C SER A 19 -35.60 18.91 6.10
N LEU A 20 -35.24 18.41 7.30
CA LEU A 20 -34.39 17.22 7.46
C LEU A 20 -35.20 15.92 7.68
N GLY A 21 -36.53 16.00 7.71
CA GLY A 21 -37.41 14.84 7.87
C GLY A 21 -37.20 14.10 9.19
N LEU A 22 -36.92 14.83 10.27
CA LEU A 22 -36.59 14.26 11.57
C LEU A 22 -37.84 13.98 12.42
N GLN A 23 -37.74 13.03 13.33
CA GLN A 23 -38.74 12.81 14.37
C GLN A 23 -38.48 13.75 15.57
N MET A 24 -39.55 14.13 16.27
CA MET A 24 -39.49 15.02 17.44
C MET A 24 -38.59 14.49 18.57
N GLU A 25 -38.43 13.16 18.65
CA GLU A 25 -37.57 12.47 19.62
C GLU A 25 -36.09 12.81 19.39
N VAL A 26 -35.62 12.75 18.14
CA VAL A 26 -34.24 13.09 17.76
C VAL A 26 -33.89 14.54 18.10
N TRP A 27 -34.83 15.47 17.91
CA TRP A 27 -34.65 16.88 18.29
C TRP A 27 -34.57 17.06 19.81
N ARG A 28 -35.35 16.28 20.57
CA ARG A 28 -35.35 16.35 22.04
C ARG A 28 -34.02 15.86 22.61
N ASP A 29 -33.51 14.77 22.05
CA ASP A 29 -32.21 14.21 22.44
C ASP A 29 -31.08 15.19 22.08
N PHE A 30 -31.13 15.78 20.88
CA PHE A 30 -30.21 16.85 20.45
C PHE A 30 -30.20 18.06 21.40
N LEU A 31 -31.38 18.56 21.80
CA LEU A 31 -31.46 19.66 22.76
C LEU A 31 -31.09 19.26 24.19
N SER A 32 -31.03 17.97 24.52
CA SER A 32 -30.63 17.52 25.86
C SER A 32 -29.12 17.65 26.11
N GLU A 33 -28.33 17.76 25.04
CA GLU A 33 -26.89 17.99 25.10
C GLU A 33 -26.57 19.46 25.37
N GLU A 34 -25.74 19.71 26.39
CA GLU A 34 -25.40 21.05 26.86
C GLU A 34 -24.63 21.86 25.80
N GLU A 35 -23.74 21.22 25.04
CA GLU A 35 -22.96 21.86 23.97
C GLU A 35 -23.85 22.48 22.87
N ASN A 36 -24.94 21.79 22.52
CA ASN A 36 -25.89 22.26 21.51
C ASN A 36 -26.68 23.49 22.00
N GLN A 37 -27.06 23.49 23.28
CA GLN A 37 -27.72 24.65 23.90
C GLN A 37 -26.79 25.86 23.98
N VAL A 38 -25.51 25.65 24.33
CA VAL A 38 -24.49 26.71 24.36
C VAL A 38 -24.29 27.32 22.97
N THR A 39 -24.24 26.48 21.93
CA THR A 39 -24.07 26.93 20.54
C THR A 39 -25.26 27.76 20.06
N LEU A 40 -26.49 27.30 20.33
CA LEU A 40 -27.72 28.06 20.04
C LEU A 40 -27.76 29.40 20.79
N SER A 41 -27.45 29.38 22.08
CA SER A 41 -27.42 30.59 22.92
C SER A 41 -26.38 31.61 22.44
N SER A 42 -25.21 31.11 22.04
CA SER A 42 -24.12 31.91 21.47
C SER A 42 -24.55 32.56 20.15
N PHE A 43 -25.17 31.78 19.25
CA PHE A 43 -25.72 32.30 18.01
C PHE A 43 -26.82 33.34 18.23
N PHE A 44 -27.66 33.23 19.27
CA PHE A 44 -28.66 34.27 19.53
C PHE A 44 -28.09 35.53 20.18
N SER A 45 -27.12 35.37 21.07
CA SER A 45 -26.65 36.44 21.97
C SER A 45 -25.47 37.24 21.40
N ILE A 46 -24.66 36.64 20.52
CA ILE A 46 -23.44 37.26 19.99
C ILE A 46 -23.69 37.78 18.58
N ALA A 47 -23.53 39.10 18.40
CA ALA A 47 -23.81 39.81 17.15
C ALA A 47 -22.85 39.42 15.99
N ASP A 48 -21.69 38.84 16.31
CA ASP A 48 -20.64 38.51 15.34
C ASP A 48 -20.85 37.18 14.61
N TYR A 49 -21.60 36.24 15.19
CA TYR A 49 -21.95 35.01 14.49
C TYR A 49 -23.04 35.29 13.45
N SER A 50 -22.64 35.26 12.18
CA SER A 50 -23.54 35.53 11.06
C SER A 50 -24.37 34.32 10.67
N ASN A 51 -23.82 33.11 10.80
CA ASN A 51 -24.41 31.88 10.29
C ASN A 51 -24.44 30.79 11.37
N LEU A 52 -25.47 29.96 11.33
CA LEU A 52 -25.61 28.74 12.12
C LEU A 52 -25.97 27.60 11.16
N PHE A 53 -25.30 26.47 11.32
CA PHE A 53 -25.40 25.32 10.43
C PHE A 53 -25.99 24.12 11.19
N LEU A 54 -26.97 23.46 10.57
CA LEU A 54 -27.60 22.25 11.10
C LEU A 54 -27.56 21.16 10.03
N CYS A 55 -27.02 20.00 10.37
CA CYS A 55 -26.88 18.88 9.43
C CYS A 55 -27.07 17.54 10.16
N ARG A 56 -27.23 16.47 9.39
CA ARG A 56 -27.40 15.12 9.94
C ARG A 56 -26.21 14.23 9.57
N ASP A 57 -25.43 13.80 10.56
CA ASP A 57 -24.29 12.90 10.35
C ASP A 57 -23.74 12.29 11.68
N PRO A 58 -24.00 11.00 12.04
CA PRO A 58 -25.19 10.18 11.80
C PRO A 58 -26.43 10.64 12.61
N GLY A 59 -26.23 11.51 13.60
CA GLY A 59 -27.25 12.21 14.40
C GLY A 59 -27.44 13.68 13.95
N LEU A 60 -28.28 14.47 14.64
CA LEU A 60 -28.42 15.91 14.36
C LEU A 60 -27.25 16.66 15.00
N CYS A 61 -26.56 17.49 14.22
CA CYS A 61 -25.40 18.28 14.68
C CYS A 61 -25.60 19.77 14.38
N ILE A 62 -25.00 20.62 15.21
CA ILE A 62 -25.03 22.08 15.07
C ILE A 62 -23.61 22.67 15.11
N SER A 63 -23.36 23.69 14.28
CA SER A 63 -22.07 24.37 14.23
C SER A 63 -22.21 25.84 13.82
N LEU A 64 -21.25 26.66 14.22
CA LEU A 64 -21.10 28.06 13.79
C LEU A 64 -20.22 28.18 12.54
N THR A 65 -19.59 27.08 12.12
CA THR A 65 -18.78 26.97 10.89
C THR A 65 -19.38 25.91 9.97
N PHE A 66 -19.18 26.08 8.66
CA PHE A 66 -19.69 25.12 7.68
C PHE A 66 -19.06 23.73 7.94
N PRO A 67 -19.87 22.66 8.01
CA PRO A 67 -19.37 21.31 8.30
C PRO A 67 -18.47 20.79 7.16
N SER A 68 -17.26 20.34 7.48
CA SER A 68 -16.21 20.10 6.48
C SER A 68 -16.29 18.75 5.74
N GLN A 69 -17.26 17.86 6.03
CA GLN A 69 -17.32 16.51 5.42
C GLN A 69 -18.74 15.93 5.33
N THR A 70 -19.79 16.75 5.28
CA THR A 70 -21.16 16.25 5.23
C THR A 70 -21.63 16.00 3.80
N SER A 71 -22.05 14.76 3.49
CA SER A 71 -22.79 14.45 2.26
C SER A 71 -24.29 14.75 2.37
N SER A 72 -24.78 15.02 3.58
CA SER A 72 -26.17 15.29 3.86
C SER A 72 -26.55 16.75 3.63
N LYS A 73 -27.86 17.00 3.58
CA LYS A 73 -28.45 18.34 3.51
C LYS A 73 -28.07 19.16 4.74
N VAL A 74 -27.58 20.38 4.51
CA VAL A 74 -27.21 21.36 5.51
C VAL A 74 -28.22 22.50 5.48
N LEU A 75 -28.84 22.77 6.64
CA LEU A 75 -29.64 23.96 6.87
C LEU A 75 -28.72 25.09 7.31
N VAL A 76 -28.80 26.22 6.61
CA VAL A 76 -28.04 27.43 6.91
C VAL A 76 -29.00 28.49 7.41
N LEU A 77 -28.80 28.94 8.64
CA LEU A 77 -29.53 30.04 9.27
C LEU A 77 -28.61 31.25 9.29
N SER A 78 -28.83 32.16 8.35
CA SER A 78 -28.04 33.38 8.18
C SER A 78 -28.76 34.58 8.78
N ARG A 79 -28.02 35.43 9.48
CA ARG A 79 -28.57 36.65 10.07
C ARG A 79 -28.56 37.80 9.06
N SER A 80 -29.69 38.49 8.91
CA SER A 80 -29.83 39.61 7.96
C SER A 80 -29.16 40.91 8.40
N SER A 81 -28.91 41.10 9.70
CA SER A 81 -28.22 42.28 10.25
C SER A 81 -27.41 41.95 11.52
N ARG A 82 -26.41 42.76 11.88
CA ARG A 82 -25.61 42.58 13.12
C ARG A 82 -26.39 43.05 14.35
N ALA A 83 -27.33 42.25 14.81
CA ALA A 83 -28.12 42.48 16.02
C ALA A 83 -28.35 41.18 16.81
N VAL A 84 -28.69 41.32 18.10
CA VAL A 84 -29.05 40.19 18.98
C VAL A 84 -30.41 39.63 18.54
N ILE A 85 -30.53 38.30 18.48
CA ILE A 85 -31.78 37.61 18.11
C ILE A 85 -32.64 37.41 19.37
N SER A 86 -33.78 38.08 19.38
CA SER A 86 -34.83 37.99 20.40
C SER A 86 -36.05 37.25 19.86
N ALA A 87 -36.98 36.86 20.74
CA ALA A 87 -38.23 36.22 20.32
C ALA A 87 -39.07 37.11 19.37
N GLU A 88 -38.98 38.43 19.52
CA GLU A 88 -39.76 39.39 18.74
C GLU A 88 -39.19 39.61 17.32
N ASN A 89 -37.87 39.52 17.14
CA ASN A 89 -37.22 39.86 15.86
C ASN A 89 -36.76 38.64 15.04
N ILE A 90 -36.80 37.43 15.59
CA ILE A 90 -36.22 36.24 14.96
C ILE A 90 -36.80 35.96 13.57
N ARG A 91 -38.10 36.23 13.36
CA ARG A 91 -38.79 35.98 12.10
C ARG A 91 -38.33 36.89 10.95
N ASP A 92 -37.94 38.12 11.28
CA ASP A 92 -37.48 39.12 10.31
C ASP A 92 -35.95 39.11 10.16
N MET A 93 -35.24 38.56 11.15
CA MET A 93 -33.78 38.56 11.22
C MET A 93 -33.12 37.31 10.67
N LEU A 94 -33.84 36.18 10.60
CA LEU A 94 -33.30 34.92 10.08
C LEU A 94 -33.65 34.70 8.62
N ILE A 95 -32.62 34.57 7.79
CA ILE A 95 -32.67 34.08 6.43
C ILE A 95 -32.29 32.61 6.47
N MET A 96 -33.07 31.78 5.78
CA MET A 96 -32.95 30.34 5.90
C MET A 96 -32.73 29.74 4.53
N GLN A 97 -31.68 28.95 4.42
CA GLN A 97 -31.23 28.38 3.16
C GLN A 97 -30.95 26.89 3.36
N GLU A 98 -31.10 26.15 2.27
CA GLU A 98 -30.84 24.72 2.22
C GLU A 98 -29.74 24.48 1.20
N VAL A 99 -28.65 23.85 1.63
CA VAL A 99 -27.50 23.55 0.78
C VAL A 99 -27.20 22.06 0.92
N GLU A 100 -26.94 21.39 -0.20
CA GLU A 100 -26.44 20.02 -0.16
C GLU A 100 -24.97 20.05 0.27
N GLY A 101 -24.59 19.31 1.32
CA GLY A 101 -23.27 19.45 1.93
C GLY A 101 -22.09 19.20 0.97
N GLY A 102 -22.26 18.29 0.01
CA GLY A 102 -21.29 18.05 -1.07
C GLY A 102 -21.43 18.97 -2.29
N GLY A 103 -22.47 19.81 -2.34
CA GLY A 103 -22.87 20.61 -3.50
C GLY A 103 -22.77 22.13 -3.30
N ALA A 104 -22.00 22.62 -2.33
CA ALA A 104 -21.91 24.06 -2.06
C ALA A 104 -21.42 24.86 -3.29
N VAL A 105 -20.41 24.35 -3.99
CA VAL A 105 -19.85 25.01 -5.20
C VAL A 105 -20.83 24.97 -6.37
N SER A 106 -21.53 23.85 -6.57
CA SER A 106 -22.55 23.73 -7.62
C SER A 106 -23.75 24.63 -7.33
N CYS A 107 -24.11 24.80 -6.05
CA CYS A 107 -25.14 25.74 -5.61
C CYS A 107 -24.77 27.19 -5.95
N ILE A 108 -23.52 27.60 -5.73
CA ILE A 108 -23.02 28.94 -6.12
C ILE A 108 -23.17 29.14 -7.62
N SER A 109 -22.71 28.18 -8.43
CA SER A 109 -22.82 28.24 -9.89
C SER A 109 -24.27 28.35 -10.36
N ALA A 110 -25.17 27.52 -9.80
CA ALA A 110 -26.59 27.52 -10.12
C ALA A 110 -27.29 28.82 -9.72
N ILE A 111 -27.04 29.34 -8.52
CA ILE A 111 -27.62 30.63 -8.09
C ILE A 111 -27.12 31.77 -8.98
N CYS A 112 -25.83 31.76 -9.33
CA CYS A 112 -25.27 32.76 -10.22
C CYS A 112 -25.96 32.74 -11.59
N GLN A 113 -26.10 31.55 -12.17
CA GLN A 113 -26.62 31.37 -13.52
C GLN A 113 -28.13 31.57 -13.63
N GLU A 114 -28.91 31.03 -12.69
CA GLU A 114 -30.38 30.96 -12.78
C GLU A 114 -31.06 32.14 -12.09
N VAL A 115 -30.39 32.82 -11.15
CA VAL A 115 -31.00 33.88 -10.34
C VAL A 115 -30.27 35.21 -10.49
N THR A 116 -29.02 35.31 -10.07
CA THR A 116 -28.39 36.65 -9.92
C THR A 116 -27.99 37.26 -11.26
N CYS A 117 -27.39 36.51 -12.19
CA CYS A 117 -27.05 37.03 -13.50
C CYS A 117 -28.31 37.48 -14.27
N PRO A 118 -29.40 36.69 -14.37
CA PRO A 118 -30.64 37.15 -15.01
C PRO A 118 -31.24 38.42 -14.39
N LEU A 119 -31.23 38.54 -13.05
CA LEU A 119 -31.73 39.72 -12.35
C LEU A 119 -30.88 40.97 -12.63
N LEU A 120 -29.55 40.82 -12.73
CA LEU A 120 -28.63 41.92 -13.00
C LEU A 120 -28.58 42.31 -14.48
N SER A 121 -28.87 41.37 -15.39
CA SER A 121 -28.97 41.62 -16.84
C SER A 121 -30.22 42.42 -17.23
N ASN A 122 -31.25 42.44 -16.39
CA ASN A 122 -32.47 43.23 -16.60
C ASN A 122 -32.91 43.90 -15.30
N PRO A 123 -32.16 44.92 -14.82
CA PRO A 123 -32.46 45.58 -13.57
C PRO A 123 -33.79 46.33 -13.67
N ASP A 124 -34.58 46.27 -12.61
CA ASP A 124 -35.90 46.89 -12.52
C ASP A 124 -35.81 48.41 -12.82
N PRO A 125 -36.54 48.95 -13.81
CA PRO A 125 -36.43 50.35 -14.22
C PRO A 125 -36.89 51.34 -13.13
N SER A 126 -37.56 50.85 -12.08
CA SER A 126 -38.00 51.62 -10.92
C SER A 126 -36.94 51.71 -9.79
N GLY A 127 -35.86 50.92 -9.87
CA GLY A 127 -34.78 50.89 -8.88
C GLY A 127 -33.70 51.93 -9.16
N SER A 128 -33.26 52.65 -8.12
CA SER A 128 -32.19 53.65 -8.21
C SER A 128 -30.79 53.01 -8.30
N TRP A 129 -30.49 52.27 -9.38
CA TRP A 129 -29.12 51.85 -9.66
C TRP A 129 -28.33 53.06 -10.17
N ALA A 130 -27.15 53.31 -9.61
CA ALA A 130 -26.25 54.28 -10.23
C ALA A 130 -25.77 53.73 -11.59
N ALA A 131 -25.53 54.63 -12.55
CA ALA A 131 -25.10 54.25 -13.89
C ALA A 131 -23.86 53.33 -13.84
N GLY A 132 -23.93 52.17 -14.48
CA GLY A 132 -22.84 51.19 -14.56
C GLY A 132 -22.71 50.21 -13.38
N LEU A 133 -23.37 50.44 -12.23
CA LEU A 133 -23.26 49.52 -11.08
C LEU A 133 -23.87 48.14 -11.37
N ALA A 134 -24.98 48.07 -12.11
CA ALA A 134 -25.60 46.81 -12.48
C ALA A 134 -24.69 46.00 -13.42
N GLU A 135 -24.03 46.66 -14.38
CA GLU A 135 -23.06 46.03 -15.29
C GLU A 135 -21.80 45.56 -14.54
N GLU A 136 -21.31 46.34 -13.58
CA GLU A 136 -20.16 45.95 -12.76
C GLU A 136 -20.49 44.77 -11.84
N ALA A 137 -21.67 44.79 -11.21
CA ALA A 137 -22.17 43.66 -10.42
C ALA A 137 -22.39 42.42 -11.29
N LEU A 138 -22.91 42.57 -12.51
CA LEU A 138 -23.08 41.45 -13.45
C LEU A 138 -21.73 40.81 -13.79
N ARG A 139 -20.72 41.62 -14.16
CA ARG A 139 -19.36 41.12 -14.43
C ARG A 139 -18.75 40.42 -13.23
N PHE A 140 -18.95 40.94 -12.02
CA PHE A 140 -18.49 40.30 -10.79
C PHE A 140 -19.16 38.93 -10.58
N MET A 141 -20.49 38.85 -10.73
CA MET A 141 -21.23 37.59 -10.59
C MET A 141 -20.87 36.57 -11.67
N GLU A 142 -20.64 37.01 -12.90
CA GLU A 142 -20.17 36.14 -13.99
C GLU A 142 -18.77 35.57 -13.72
N ARG A 143 -17.87 36.38 -13.13
CA ARG A 143 -16.56 35.93 -12.68
C ARG A 143 -16.69 34.88 -11.58
N GLN A 144 -17.51 35.13 -10.56
CA GLN A 144 -17.76 34.18 -9.47
C GLN A 144 -18.37 32.87 -9.99
N LYS A 145 -19.28 32.94 -10.97
CA LYS A 145 -19.81 31.77 -11.65
C LYS A 145 -18.71 30.98 -12.35
N ASN A 146 -17.84 31.64 -13.11
CA ASN A 146 -16.73 30.99 -13.81
C ASN A 146 -15.74 30.34 -12.83
N GLU A 147 -15.38 31.03 -11.74
CA GLU A 147 -14.52 30.50 -10.67
C GLU A 147 -15.16 29.28 -10.00
N ALA A 148 -16.47 29.32 -9.71
CA ALA A 148 -17.21 28.19 -9.17
C ALA A 148 -17.24 26.99 -10.13
N LEU A 149 -17.47 27.22 -11.43
CA LEU A 149 -17.44 26.15 -12.45
C LEU A 149 -16.06 25.52 -12.61
N VAL A 150 -14.98 26.31 -12.53
CA VAL A 150 -13.60 25.80 -12.53
C VAL A 150 -13.35 24.95 -11.29
N MET A 151 -13.72 25.44 -10.11
CA MET A 151 -13.55 24.70 -8.85
C MET A 151 -14.38 23.40 -8.84
N GLU A 152 -15.63 23.46 -9.32
CA GLU A 152 -16.48 22.27 -9.45
C GLU A 152 -15.85 21.25 -10.40
N ALA A 153 -15.31 21.68 -11.54
CA ALA A 153 -14.61 20.80 -12.46
C ALA A 153 -13.36 20.17 -11.84
N GLN A 154 -12.54 20.96 -11.13
CA GLN A 154 -11.35 20.48 -10.43
C GLN A 154 -11.68 19.46 -9.33
N ILE A 155 -12.73 19.68 -8.54
CA ILE A 155 -13.23 18.72 -7.55
C ILE A 155 -13.57 17.37 -8.20
N HIS A 156 -14.07 17.39 -9.45
CA HIS A 156 -14.39 16.20 -10.23
C HIS A 156 -13.22 15.69 -11.10
N GLY A 157 -12.01 16.24 -10.96
CA GLY A 157 -10.83 15.87 -11.75
C GLY A 157 -10.92 16.24 -13.23
N ARG A 158 -11.62 17.33 -13.56
CA ARG A 158 -11.84 17.82 -14.92
C ARG A 158 -11.28 19.22 -15.10
N THR A 159 -10.84 19.53 -16.31
CA THR A 159 -10.47 20.87 -16.74
C THR A 159 -11.69 21.56 -17.34
N PHE A 160 -11.98 22.78 -16.89
CA PHE A 160 -13.05 23.61 -17.41
C PHE A 160 -12.49 24.87 -18.05
N LEU A 161 -12.83 25.07 -19.33
CA LEU A 161 -12.44 26.24 -20.10
C LEU A 161 -13.46 27.36 -19.88
N SER A 162 -13.14 28.31 -19.01
CA SER A 162 -13.98 29.47 -18.68
C SER A 162 -14.18 30.39 -19.88
N GLN A 163 -15.39 30.92 -20.04
CA GLN A 163 -15.71 31.80 -21.18
C GLN A 163 -15.08 33.20 -21.02
N PRO A 164 -14.68 33.86 -22.13
CA PRO A 164 -14.24 35.25 -22.08
C PRO A 164 -15.34 36.17 -21.53
N HIS A 165 -14.99 36.98 -20.53
CA HIS A 165 -15.89 37.91 -19.83
C HIS A 165 -16.56 38.96 -20.75
N ALA A 166 -16.08 39.13 -22.00
CA ALA A 166 -16.58 40.15 -22.93
C ALA A 166 -17.66 39.65 -23.91
N LEU A 167 -17.95 38.33 -23.97
CA LEU A 167 -18.87 37.77 -24.98
C LEU A 167 -20.36 38.04 -24.71
N HIS A 168 -20.72 38.71 -23.60
CA HIS A 168 -22.10 38.99 -23.22
C HIS A 168 -22.58 40.42 -23.53
N ASP A 169 -21.82 41.17 -24.34
CA ASP A 169 -22.35 42.40 -24.91
C ASP A 169 -23.45 42.04 -25.91
N ASN A 170 -24.69 42.03 -25.43
CA ASN A 170 -25.91 41.60 -26.12
C ASN A 170 -26.26 42.47 -27.36
N ARG A 171 -25.35 43.33 -27.81
CA ARG A 171 -25.47 44.13 -29.04
C ARG A 171 -25.24 43.31 -30.31
N LEU A 172 -24.73 42.08 -30.21
CA LEU A 172 -24.50 41.21 -31.39
C LEU A 172 -25.76 40.49 -31.91
N HIS A 173 -26.90 40.54 -31.18
CA HIS A 173 -28.17 39.90 -31.62
C HIS A 173 -29.34 40.89 -31.77
N GLY A 174 -29.08 42.20 -31.76
CA GLY A 174 -30.08 43.21 -32.08
C GLY A 174 -30.36 43.23 -33.58
N TYR A 175 -31.62 42.94 -33.95
CA TYR A 175 -32.15 43.13 -35.29
C TYR A 175 -31.69 44.46 -35.89
N VAL A 176 -31.29 44.41 -37.17
CA VAL A 176 -31.15 45.56 -38.04
C VAL A 176 -32.49 46.29 -38.06
N ASP A 177 -32.61 47.38 -37.30
CA ASP A 177 -33.65 48.36 -37.53
C ASP A 177 -32.98 49.64 -38.05
N HIS A 178 -33.36 49.97 -39.28
CA HIS A 178 -32.93 51.16 -39.99
C HIS A 178 -33.66 52.37 -39.40
N ASP A 179 -32.93 53.30 -38.79
CA ASP A 179 -32.98 54.76 -39.01
C ASP A 179 -32.57 55.52 -37.74
N GLY A 180 -31.58 56.42 -37.89
CA GLY A 180 -31.26 57.44 -36.88
C GLY A 180 -29.78 57.76 -36.74
N ASP A 181 -29.34 58.80 -37.44
CA ASP A 181 -28.16 59.65 -37.20
C ASP A 181 -26.77 59.02 -37.00
N LEU A 182 -26.05 58.99 -38.12
CA LEU A 182 -24.59 58.83 -38.21
C LEU A 182 -23.92 60.11 -37.69
N HIS A 183 -23.15 60.06 -36.60
CA HIS A 183 -21.81 60.67 -36.56
C HIS A 183 -20.93 60.39 -35.32
N ASP A 184 -21.36 59.68 -34.27
CA ASP A 184 -20.50 59.36 -33.10
C ASP A 184 -20.13 57.86 -32.93
N ASP A 185 -20.64 56.98 -33.80
CA ASP A 185 -20.79 55.55 -33.49
C ASP A 185 -19.64 54.64 -33.99
N VAL A 186 -18.63 55.18 -34.67
CA VAL A 186 -17.56 54.39 -35.32
C VAL A 186 -16.38 54.13 -34.39
N ASP A 187 -16.02 55.10 -33.54
CA ASP A 187 -14.86 54.98 -32.64
C ASP A 187 -15.21 54.19 -31.36
N GLU A 188 -16.45 54.27 -30.86
CA GLU A 188 -16.91 53.42 -29.76
C GLU A 188 -17.02 51.94 -30.17
N ARG A 189 -17.52 51.64 -31.38
CA ARG A 189 -17.58 50.27 -31.91
C ARG A 189 -16.20 49.64 -32.10
N LYS A 190 -15.22 50.41 -32.58
CA LYS A 190 -13.82 49.94 -32.66
C LYS A 190 -13.21 49.68 -31.30
N LEU A 191 -13.53 50.51 -30.29
CA LEU A 191 -13.02 50.34 -28.93
C LEU A 191 -13.64 49.11 -28.25
N SER A 192 -14.93 48.82 -28.47
CA SER A 192 -15.57 47.59 -28.00
C SER A 192 -15.00 46.35 -28.69
N ASP A 193 -14.76 46.42 -30.01
CA ASP A 193 -14.15 45.33 -30.77
C ASP A 193 -12.72 45.04 -30.30
N LEU A 194 -11.93 46.07 -29.99
CA LEU A 194 -10.57 45.91 -29.47
C LEU A 194 -10.55 45.30 -28.06
N LYS A 195 -11.48 45.69 -27.18
CA LYS A 195 -11.64 45.12 -25.84
C LYS A 195 -12.08 43.65 -25.90
N LEU A 196 -12.98 43.32 -26.83
CA LEU A 196 -13.42 41.95 -27.07
C LEU A 196 -12.28 41.09 -27.59
N LEU A 197 -11.47 41.61 -28.52
CA LEU A 197 -10.29 40.92 -29.04
C LEU A 197 -9.27 40.62 -27.93
N HIS A 198 -8.93 41.62 -27.11
CA HIS A 198 -7.99 41.43 -25.99
C HIS A 198 -8.53 40.45 -24.93
N ALA A 199 -9.84 40.47 -24.66
CA ALA A 199 -10.45 39.50 -23.75
C ALA A 199 -10.38 38.07 -24.31
N CYS A 200 -10.61 37.89 -25.61
CA CYS A 200 -10.45 36.61 -26.28
C CYS A 200 -8.98 36.15 -26.27
N ASP A 201 -8.02 37.01 -26.59
CA ASP A 201 -6.59 36.68 -26.58
C ASP A 201 -6.14 36.23 -25.18
N TRP A 202 -6.57 36.93 -24.14
CA TRP A 202 -6.25 36.57 -22.75
C TRP A 202 -6.84 35.21 -22.37
N THR A 203 -8.12 34.97 -22.67
CA THR A 203 -8.76 33.67 -22.39
C THR A 203 -8.13 32.52 -23.17
N ILE A 204 -7.65 32.75 -24.39
CA ILE A 204 -6.91 31.76 -25.17
C ILE A 204 -5.60 31.38 -24.47
N ILE A 205 -4.87 32.37 -23.93
CA ILE A 205 -3.64 32.13 -23.18
C ILE A 205 -3.95 31.32 -21.92
N GLU A 206 -4.96 31.71 -21.14
CA GLU A 206 -5.37 30.96 -19.94
C GLU A 206 -5.76 29.51 -20.27
N TRP A 207 -6.53 29.29 -21.34
CA TRP A 207 -6.86 27.94 -21.80
C TRP A 207 -5.63 27.14 -22.22
N ALA A 208 -4.69 27.78 -22.93
CA ALA A 208 -3.46 27.13 -23.37
C ALA A 208 -2.57 26.74 -22.19
N GLU A 209 -2.46 27.60 -21.17
CA GLU A 209 -1.73 27.32 -19.94
C GLU A 209 -2.36 26.16 -19.16
N LEU A 210 -3.67 26.19 -18.92
CA LEU A 210 -4.40 25.13 -18.22
C LEU A 210 -4.30 23.78 -18.92
N VAL A 211 -4.45 23.75 -20.25
CA VAL A 211 -4.31 22.51 -21.04
C VAL A 211 -2.86 22.04 -21.04
N SER A 212 -1.89 22.94 -21.11
CA SER A 212 -0.46 22.61 -21.06
C SER A 212 -0.08 21.98 -19.73
N GLU A 213 -0.49 22.58 -18.60
CA GLU A 213 -0.23 22.06 -17.26
C GLU A 213 -0.80 20.65 -17.09
N PHE A 214 -2.06 20.45 -17.49
CA PHE A 214 -2.69 19.12 -17.48
C PHE A 214 -1.95 18.11 -18.36
N LEU A 215 -1.53 18.50 -19.56
CA LEU A 215 -0.81 17.61 -20.47
C LEU A 215 0.59 17.23 -19.97
N GLN A 216 1.20 18.07 -19.15
CA GLN A 216 2.51 17.81 -18.54
C GLN A 216 2.46 16.84 -17.37
N GLN A 217 1.27 16.52 -16.84
CA GLN A 217 1.12 15.51 -15.80
C GLN A 217 1.62 14.14 -16.28
N ASP A 218 2.35 13.46 -15.39
CA ASP A 218 2.97 12.16 -15.60
C ASP A 218 2.59 11.21 -14.45
N SER A 219 2.26 9.96 -14.76
CA SER A 219 1.88 8.98 -13.75
C SER A 219 3.05 8.56 -12.86
N SER A 220 4.29 8.74 -13.33
CA SER A 220 5.50 8.45 -12.54
C SER A 220 5.68 9.35 -11.32
N GLN A 221 4.97 10.48 -11.23
CA GLN A 221 5.21 11.49 -10.18
C GLN A 221 5.07 10.92 -8.77
N ALA A 222 4.06 10.08 -8.51
CA ALA A 222 3.88 9.47 -7.19
C ALA A 222 5.09 8.60 -6.79
N ILE A 223 5.66 7.86 -7.74
CA ILE A 223 6.85 7.04 -7.50
C ILE A 223 8.08 7.94 -7.27
N LEU A 224 8.23 9.01 -8.06
CA LEU A 224 9.34 9.97 -7.91
C LEU A 224 9.29 10.70 -6.56
N ASP A 225 8.10 10.93 -6.02
CA ASP A 225 7.88 11.50 -4.69
C ASP A 225 8.12 10.48 -3.55
N GLY A 226 8.51 9.24 -3.88
CA GLY A 226 8.79 8.18 -2.92
C GLY A 226 7.55 7.48 -2.38
N LEU A 227 6.39 7.69 -2.99
CA LEU A 227 5.17 6.95 -2.63
C LEU A 227 5.20 5.53 -3.18
N LYS A 228 4.33 4.67 -2.66
CA LYS A 228 4.17 3.26 -3.07
C LYS A 228 2.82 3.06 -3.77
N PRO A 229 2.58 3.67 -4.94
CA PRO A 229 1.30 3.56 -5.63
C PRO A 229 1.02 2.12 -6.04
N LEU A 230 -0.26 1.81 -6.20
CA LEU A 230 -0.76 0.52 -6.69
C LEU A 230 -1.18 0.65 -8.16
N PRO A 231 -1.31 -0.47 -8.90
CA PRO A 231 -1.64 -0.46 -10.33
C PRO A 231 -2.92 0.30 -10.69
N CYS A 232 -3.83 0.42 -9.72
CA CYS A 232 -5.05 1.20 -9.90
C CYS A 232 -4.78 2.69 -10.16
N GLU A 233 -3.66 3.24 -9.68
CA GLU A 233 -3.28 4.63 -9.90
C GLU A 233 -2.92 4.88 -11.37
N GLU A 234 -2.10 4.03 -12.00
CA GLU A 234 -1.83 4.10 -13.46
C GLU A 234 -3.14 3.97 -14.27
N PHE A 235 -4.02 3.02 -13.91
CA PHE A 235 -5.29 2.84 -14.61
C PHE A 235 -6.22 4.06 -14.48
N ASN A 236 -6.34 4.59 -13.26
CA ASN A 236 -7.15 5.77 -12.98
C ASN A 236 -6.58 7.01 -13.66
N PHE A 237 -5.25 7.17 -13.66
CA PHE A 237 -4.57 8.26 -14.35
C PHE A 237 -4.95 8.31 -15.84
N TRP A 238 -4.80 7.21 -16.56
CA TRP A 238 -5.12 7.16 -17.99
C TRP A 238 -6.61 7.33 -18.28
N ARG A 239 -7.47 6.70 -17.46
CA ARG A 239 -8.93 6.86 -17.58
C ARG A 239 -9.38 8.29 -17.33
N ASN A 240 -8.84 8.94 -16.31
CA ASN A 240 -9.13 10.34 -15.99
C ASN A 240 -8.58 11.27 -17.06
N ARG A 241 -7.37 11.01 -17.56
CA ARG A 241 -6.78 11.75 -18.68
C ARG A 241 -7.63 11.69 -19.93
N LEU A 242 -8.11 10.49 -20.30
CA LEU A 242 -9.03 10.30 -21.42
C LEU A 242 -10.35 11.06 -21.22
N LYS A 243 -10.98 10.88 -20.06
CA LYS A 243 -12.24 11.54 -19.71
C LYS A 243 -12.12 13.06 -19.77
N ASN A 244 -11.02 13.60 -19.28
CA ASN A 244 -10.76 15.03 -19.29
C ASN A 244 -10.50 15.57 -20.70
N LEU A 245 -9.70 14.86 -21.51
CA LEU A 245 -9.48 15.22 -22.93
C LEU A 245 -10.77 15.20 -23.75
N LEU A 246 -11.65 14.21 -23.53
CA LEU A 246 -12.99 14.17 -24.16
C LEU A 246 -13.85 15.36 -23.73
N HIS A 247 -13.78 15.76 -22.47
CA HIS A 247 -14.51 16.91 -21.96
C HIS A 247 -14.01 18.23 -22.57
N ILE A 248 -12.69 18.42 -22.64
CA ILE A 248 -12.05 19.57 -23.32
C ILE A 248 -12.46 19.59 -24.80
N GLN A 249 -12.43 18.44 -25.48
CA GLN A 249 -12.86 18.35 -26.89
C GLN A 249 -14.34 18.76 -27.03
N GLN A 250 -15.22 18.33 -26.12
CA GLN A 250 -16.63 18.71 -26.14
C GLN A 250 -16.82 20.22 -25.90
N GLN A 251 -16.07 20.81 -24.96
CA GLN A 251 -16.10 22.26 -24.68
C GLN A 251 -15.66 23.06 -25.91
N LEU A 252 -14.56 22.66 -26.56
CA LEU A 252 -14.01 23.29 -27.77
C LEU A 252 -14.89 23.11 -29.02
N SER A 253 -15.65 22.01 -29.09
CA SER A 253 -16.55 21.71 -30.22
C SER A 253 -17.87 22.49 -30.18
N SER A 254 -18.17 23.21 -29.08
CA SER A 254 -19.37 24.03 -28.98
C SER A 254 -19.32 25.23 -29.95
N ASN A 255 -20.47 25.64 -30.52
CA ASN A 255 -20.58 26.71 -31.52
C ASN A 255 -19.95 28.07 -31.08
N ARG A 256 -19.79 28.28 -29.76
CA ARG A 256 -19.17 29.47 -29.17
C ARG A 256 -17.64 29.35 -29.02
N ALA A 257 -17.10 28.14 -28.94
CA ALA A 257 -15.65 27.88 -28.83
C ALA A 257 -14.98 27.55 -30.17
N GLN A 258 -15.73 27.17 -31.21
CA GLN A 258 -15.18 26.87 -32.55
C GLN A 258 -14.41 28.05 -33.20
N GLN A 259 -14.74 29.30 -32.85
CA GLN A 259 -13.99 30.48 -33.31
C GLN A 259 -12.58 30.55 -32.69
N VAL A 260 -12.39 29.92 -31.53
CA VAL A 260 -11.12 29.86 -30.77
C VAL A 260 -10.39 28.51 -30.97
N ALA A 261 -11.14 27.43 -31.18
CA ALA A 261 -10.67 26.05 -31.21
C ALA A 261 -9.89 25.64 -32.47
N SER A 262 -9.86 26.46 -33.53
CA SER A 262 -9.09 26.13 -34.74
C SER A 262 -7.57 26.02 -34.49
N ILE A 263 -7.10 26.51 -33.33
CA ILE A 263 -5.69 26.55 -32.93
C ILE A 263 -5.26 25.31 -32.10
N VAL A 264 -6.18 24.55 -31.51
CA VAL A 264 -5.86 23.43 -30.60
C VAL A 264 -6.16 22.06 -31.24
N GLN A 265 -5.61 21.82 -32.43
CA GLN A 265 -5.62 20.47 -33.02
C GLN A 265 -4.68 19.54 -32.23
N GLN A 266 -5.21 18.87 -31.21
CA GLN A 266 -4.52 17.83 -30.43
C GLN A 266 -5.14 16.43 -30.62
N ALA A 267 -5.45 16.06 -31.86
CA ALA A 267 -6.04 14.76 -32.19
C ALA A 267 -5.16 13.58 -31.71
N ASP A 268 -3.84 13.74 -31.74
CA ASP A 268 -2.90 12.68 -31.34
C ASP A 268 -2.91 12.40 -29.83
N ARG A 269 -3.20 13.40 -28.99
CA ARG A 269 -3.22 13.22 -27.52
C ARG A 269 -4.47 12.50 -27.05
N LEU A 270 -5.60 12.75 -27.71
CA LEU A 270 -6.82 11.99 -27.46
C LEU A 270 -6.64 10.53 -27.89
N ARG A 271 -6.07 10.30 -29.09
CA ARG A 271 -5.77 8.95 -29.58
C ARG A 271 -4.82 8.19 -28.66
N GLU A 272 -3.78 8.86 -28.14
CA GLU A 272 -2.86 8.30 -27.14
C GLU A 272 -3.62 7.85 -25.88
N ALA A 273 -4.44 8.72 -25.30
CA ALA A 273 -5.17 8.38 -24.08
C ALA A 273 -6.21 7.27 -24.31
N GLN A 274 -6.85 7.23 -25.48
CA GLN A 274 -7.77 6.16 -25.87
C GLN A 274 -7.05 4.81 -25.99
N ASP A 275 -6.02 4.74 -26.82
CA ASP A 275 -5.23 3.51 -27.05
C ASP A 275 -4.66 2.94 -25.75
N VAL A 276 -4.08 3.79 -24.90
CA VAL A 276 -3.51 3.35 -23.63
C VAL A 276 -4.60 2.83 -22.69
N THR A 277 -5.72 3.55 -22.53
CA THR A 277 -6.80 3.14 -21.62
C THR A 277 -7.43 1.80 -22.03
N GLU A 278 -7.68 1.61 -23.33
CA GLU A 278 -8.25 0.37 -23.87
C GLU A 278 -7.31 -0.82 -23.68
N ASN A 279 -6.01 -0.63 -23.91
CA ASN A 279 -5.05 -1.73 -23.78
C ASN A 279 -4.71 -2.07 -22.31
N LEU A 280 -4.76 -1.10 -21.39
CA LEU A 280 -4.57 -1.32 -19.96
C LEU A 280 -5.70 -2.15 -19.31
N GLU A 281 -6.90 -2.14 -19.89
CA GLU A 281 -8.07 -2.81 -19.32
C GLU A 281 -7.85 -4.31 -19.04
N ARG A 282 -7.12 -5.02 -19.92
CA ARG A 282 -6.83 -6.46 -19.70
C ARG A 282 -5.88 -6.71 -18.54
N VAL A 283 -4.86 -5.84 -18.37
CA VAL A 283 -3.95 -5.92 -17.23
C VAL A 283 -4.73 -5.62 -15.95
N GLN A 284 -5.59 -4.61 -15.96
CA GLN A 284 -6.46 -4.27 -14.85
C GLN A 284 -7.34 -5.46 -14.44
N GLN A 285 -8.09 -6.06 -15.38
CA GLN A 285 -8.93 -7.22 -15.11
C GLN A 285 -8.13 -8.37 -14.48
N LYS A 286 -6.95 -8.68 -15.03
CA LYS A 286 -6.11 -9.76 -14.50
C LYS A 286 -5.62 -9.48 -13.08
N LEU A 287 -5.24 -8.24 -12.77
CA LEU A 287 -4.79 -7.86 -11.43
C LEU A 287 -5.95 -7.81 -10.43
N GLU A 288 -7.13 -7.35 -10.83
CA GLU A 288 -8.34 -7.38 -10.00
C GLU A 288 -8.77 -8.82 -9.68
N GLU A 289 -8.72 -9.74 -10.66
CA GLU A 289 -8.93 -11.17 -10.41
C GLU A 289 -7.94 -11.72 -9.37
N LEU A 290 -6.66 -11.35 -9.46
CA LEU A 290 -5.61 -11.80 -8.53
C LEU A 290 -5.78 -11.24 -7.13
N GLN A 291 -6.30 -10.03 -6.99
CA GLN A 291 -6.59 -9.44 -5.68
C GLN A 291 -7.65 -10.25 -4.92
N LEU A 292 -8.56 -10.92 -5.63
CA LEU A 292 -9.59 -11.79 -5.05
C LEU A 292 -9.10 -13.22 -4.76
N MET A 293 -7.94 -13.62 -5.28
CA MET A 293 -7.39 -14.97 -5.09
C MET A 293 -6.73 -15.12 -3.71
N GLU A 294 -6.73 -16.36 -3.22
CA GLU A 294 -5.92 -16.77 -2.08
C GLU A 294 -4.42 -16.62 -2.40
N PHE A 295 -3.62 -16.28 -1.39
CA PHE A 295 -2.19 -16.00 -1.58
C PHE A 295 -1.44 -17.19 -2.19
N GLN A 296 -1.80 -18.41 -1.79
CA GLN A 296 -1.23 -19.68 -2.25
C GLN A 296 -1.36 -19.89 -3.77
N GLN A 297 -2.31 -19.20 -4.42
CA GLN A 297 -2.57 -19.32 -5.85
C GLN A 297 -1.80 -18.28 -6.68
N LEU A 298 -1.19 -17.28 -6.03
CA LEU A 298 -0.55 -16.16 -6.72
C LEU A 298 0.70 -16.61 -7.48
N GLU A 299 1.51 -17.52 -6.91
CA GLU A 299 2.74 -18.05 -7.55
C GLU A 299 2.46 -18.59 -8.96
N ALA A 300 1.41 -19.40 -9.11
CA ALA A 300 1.02 -20.00 -10.39
C ALA A 300 0.53 -18.98 -11.43
N ASN A 301 0.18 -17.76 -11.02
CA ASN A 301 -0.35 -16.72 -11.90
C ASN A 301 0.67 -15.66 -12.31
N MET A 302 1.91 -15.69 -11.76
CA MET A 302 2.95 -14.69 -12.05
C MET A 302 3.30 -14.62 -13.53
N ALA A 303 3.34 -15.77 -14.21
CA ALA A 303 3.61 -15.83 -15.64
C ALA A 303 2.49 -15.12 -16.43
N ALA A 304 1.23 -15.36 -16.07
CA ALA A 304 0.07 -14.75 -16.73
C ALA A 304 0.03 -13.23 -16.55
N VAL A 305 0.40 -12.70 -15.38
CA VAL A 305 0.53 -11.24 -15.17
C VAL A 305 1.58 -10.65 -16.10
N MET A 306 2.78 -11.25 -16.12
CA MET A 306 3.88 -10.76 -16.95
C MET A 306 3.57 -10.88 -18.44
N GLU A 307 2.80 -11.90 -18.84
CA GLU A 307 2.30 -12.04 -20.21
C GLU A 307 1.30 -10.93 -20.58
N GLU A 308 0.37 -10.56 -19.71
CA GLU A 308 -0.54 -9.44 -19.99
C GLU A 308 0.21 -8.11 -20.10
N VAL A 309 1.22 -7.86 -19.24
CA VAL A 309 2.08 -6.66 -19.34
C VAL A 309 2.92 -6.68 -20.62
N GLN A 310 3.45 -7.84 -21.03
CA GLN A 310 4.16 -8.01 -22.29
C GLN A 310 3.22 -7.76 -23.49
N LEU A 311 2.00 -8.27 -23.44
CA LEU A 311 1.01 -8.07 -24.48
C LEU A 311 0.54 -6.61 -24.55
N LEU A 312 0.42 -5.91 -23.43
CA LEU A 312 0.17 -4.46 -23.40
C LEU A 312 1.26 -3.71 -24.16
N TRP A 313 2.52 -4.04 -23.91
CA TRP A 313 3.67 -3.45 -24.60
C TRP A 313 3.64 -3.68 -26.12
N VAL A 314 3.19 -4.85 -26.57
CA VAL A 314 3.12 -5.19 -28.00
C VAL A 314 1.90 -4.58 -28.68
N ARG A 315 0.75 -4.50 -27.99
CA ARG A 315 -0.53 -4.08 -28.57
C ARG A 315 -0.67 -2.56 -28.67
N SER A 316 -0.19 -1.83 -27.65
CA SER A 316 -0.38 -0.38 -27.58
C SER A 316 0.69 0.37 -28.37
N GLU A 317 0.24 1.20 -29.30
CA GLU A 317 1.11 2.08 -30.09
C GLU A 317 1.75 3.16 -29.22
N PHE A 318 1.07 3.59 -28.15
CA PHE A 318 1.52 4.72 -27.33
C PHE A 318 2.11 4.32 -25.98
N TYR A 319 1.75 3.15 -25.42
CA TYR A 319 2.23 2.70 -24.12
C TYR A 319 3.63 2.09 -24.15
N CYS A 320 4.11 1.66 -25.33
CA CYS A 320 5.40 1.00 -25.54
C CYS A 320 6.63 1.90 -25.30
N LYS A 321 6.70 2.55 -24.15
CA LYS A 321 7.76 3.45 -23.69
C LYS A 321 8.38 2.89 -22.41
N PRO A 322 9.73 2.77 -22.31
CA PRO A 322 10.41 2.22 -21.14
C PRO A 322 9.96 2.80 -19.80
N CYS A 323 9.81 4.12 -19.70
CA CYS A 323 9.40 4.77 -18.44
C CYS A 323 8.02 4.33 -17.96
N ARG A 324 7.04 4.17 -18.88
CA ARG A 324 5.66 3.79 -18.53
C ARG A 324 5.58 2.36 -18.01
N VAL A 325 6.24 1.42 -18.72
CA VAL A 325 6.24 0.02 -18.28
C VAL A 325 7.01 -0.15 -16.96
N VAL A 326 8.05 0.65 -16.70
CA VAL A 326 8.73 0.65 -15.39
C VAL A 326 7.78 1.08 -14.28
N VAL A 327 7.01 2.17 -14.47
CA VAL A 327 6.00 2.63 -13.50
C VAL A 327 5.00 1.52 -13.19
N LEU A 328 4.37 0.95 -14.22
CA LEU A 328 3.40 -0.13 -14.02
C LEU A 328 4.01 -1.35 -13.33
N LEU A 329 5.23 -1.75 -13.68
CA LEU A 329 5.89 -2.90 -13.04
C LEU A 329 6.27 -2.62 -11.59
N GLN A 330 6.67 -1.38 -11.26
CA GLN A 330 6.89 -0.96 -9.87
C GLN A 330 5.58 -0.99 -9.07
N GLU A 331 4.49 -0.50 -9.63
CA GLU A 331 3.16 -0.57 -9.02
C GLU A 331 2.70 -2.02 -8.82
N VAL A 332 2.94 -2.91 -9.79
CA VAL A 332 2.69 -4.35 -9.66
C VAL A 332 3.53 -4.96 -8.53
N CYS A 333 4.81 -4.59 -8.41
CA CYS A 333 5.64 -5.01 -7.28
C CYS A 333 5.07 -4.52 -5.95
N ASN A 334 4.64 -3.25 -5.86
CA ASN A 334 4.01 -2.69 -4.66
C ASN A 334 2.74 -3.46 -4.27
N LEU A 335 1.90 -3.82 -5.26
CA LEU A 335 0.72 -4.65 -5.03
C LEU A 335 1.10 -6.01 -4.41
N PHE A 336 2.10 -6.70 -4.96
CA PHE A 336 2.52 -7.99 -4.40
C PHE A 336 3.18 -7.87 -3.02
N ILE A 337 3.92 -6.79 -2.76
CA ILE A 337 4.45 -6.48 -1.42
C ILE A 337 3.29 -6.28 -0.44
N GLN A 338 2.27 -5.49 -0.80
CA GLN A 338 1.10 -5.28 0.04
C GLN A 338 0.37 -6.61 0.32
N ARG A 339 0.06 -7.39 -0.73
CA ARG A 339 -0.60 -8.70 -0.57
C ARG A 339 0.19 -9.65 0.32
N SER A 340 1.52 -9.62 0.23
CA SER A 340 2.42 -10.40 1.07
C SER A 340 2.37 -9.99 2.53
N ARG A 341 2.35 -8.67 2.79
CA ARG A 341 2.23 -8.12 4.15
C ARG A 341 0.86 -8.47 4.75
N ASP A 342 -0.22 -8.30 4.00
CA ASP A 342 -1.57 -8.66 4.45
C ASP A 342 -1.67 -10.16 4.81
N PHE A 343 -1.06 -11.03 4.00
CA PHE A 343 -1.01 -12.46 4.25
C PHE A 343 -0.23 -12.81 5.52
N LEU A 344 0.97 -12.24 5.70
CA LEU A 344 1.83 -12.52 6.86
C LEU A 344 1.33 -11.88 8.16
N GLN A 345 0.75 -10.67 8.09
CA GLN A 345 0.25 -9.94 9.26
C GLN A 345 -1.17 -10.36 9.65
N GLY A 346 -1.95 -10.94 8.73
CA GLY A 346 -3.30 -11.45 9.00
C GLY A 346 -3.36 -12.55 10.06
N GLY A 347 -2.23 -13.22 10.35
CA GLY A 347 -2.09 -14.23 11.40
C GLY A 347 -1.73 -13.70 12.80
N GLY A 348 -1.50 -12.39 12.98
CA GLY A 348 -1.04 -11.76 14.23
C GLY A 348 0.33 -11.10 14.11
N GLU A 349 0.95 -10.70 15.24
CA GLU A 349 2.35 -10.24 15.25
C GLU A 349 3.26 -11.38 14.80
N LEU A 350 3.78 -11.31 13.57
CA LEU A 350 4.59 -12.35 12.91
C LEU A 350 5.63 -12.99 13.85
N LEU A 351 6.34 -12.17 14.64
CA LEU A 351 7.38 -12.63 15.57
C LEU A 351 6.85 -13.42 16.78
N LYS A 352 5.60 -13.22 17.20
CA LYS A 352 4.97 -14.07 18.24
C LYS A 352 4.87 -15.53 17.80
N GLY A 353 4.83 -15.76 16.48
CA GLY A 353 4.92 -17.08 15.87
C GLY A 353 6.15 -17.88 16.28
N LEU A 354 7.25 -17.20 16.69
CA LEU A 354 8.46 -17.87 17.18
C LEU A 354 8.19 -18.75 18.40
N LEU A 355 7.20 -18.41 19.24
CA LEU A 355 6.85 -19.17 20.43
C LEU A 355 5.73 -20.18 20.15
N SER A 356 4.65 -19.76 19.48
CA SER A 356 3.44 -20.58 19.31
C SER A 356 3.56 -21.68 18.25
N GLY A 357 4.21 -21.40 17.12
CA GLY A 357 4.21 -22.29 15.95
C GLY A 357 5.16 -21.84 14.84
N PRO A 358 6.49 -21.90 15.06
CA PRO A 358 7.46 -21.38 14.10
C PRO A 358 7.50 -22.13 12.77
N ASP A 359 7.09 -23.41 12.71
CA ASP A 359 7.03 -24.19 11.47
C ASP A 359 5.98 -23.65 10.49
N GLU A 360 4.78 -23.31 10.98
CA GLU A 360 3.69 -22.79 10.17
C GLU A 360 4.07 -21.42 9.59
N VAL A 361 4.59 -20.53 10.44
CA VAL A 361 5.04 -19.20 10.02
C VAL A 361 6.22 -19.29 9.04
N LEU A 362 7.16 -20.22 9.26
CA LEU A 362 8.25 -20.44 8.31
C LEU A 362 7.73 -20.88 6.94
N GLN A 363 6.70 -21.74 6.88
CA GLN A 363 6.09 -22.16 5.62
C GLN A 363 5.44 -20.99 4.90
N ASP A 364 4.72 -20.13 5.62
CA ASP A 364 4.07 -18.94 5.07
C ASP A 364 5.10 -17.92 4.54
N VAL A 365 6.14 -17.60 5.33
CA VAL A 365 7.23 -16.72 4.89
C VAL A 365 7.95 -17.31 3.68
N SER A 366 8.20 -18.63 3.66
CA SER A 366 8.82 -19.31 2.53
C SER A 366 7.96 -19.27 1.27
N LEU A 367 6.64 -19.41 1.41
CA LEU A 367 5.69 -19.29 0.31
C LEU A 367 5.74 -17.89 -0.29
N VAL A 368 5.73 -16.84 0.55
CA VAL A 368 5.84 -15.45 0.11
C VAL A 368 7.15 -15.22 -0.64
N VAL A 369 8.28 -15.62 -0.07
CA VAL A 369 9.61 -15.47 -0.70
C VAL A 369 9.63 -16.14 -2.07
N ARG A 370 9.14 -17.39 -2.18
CA ARG A 370 9.05 -18.10 -3.47
C ARG A 370 8.16 -17.35 -4.46
N THR A 371 6.98 -16.94 -4.03
CA THR A 371 6.00 -16.21 -4.86
C THR A 371 6.60 -14.96 -5.49
N LEU A 372 7.32 -14.15 -4.70
CA LEU A 372 7.98 -12.93 -5.16
C LEU A 372 9.21 -13.21 -6.02
N GLN A 373 9.97 -14.27 -5.74
CA GLN A 373 11.06 -14.74 -6.60
C GLN A 373 10.52 -15.18 -7.97
N THR A 374 9.39 -15.89 -8.02
CA THR A 374 8.74 -16.28 -9.27
C THR A 374 8.31 -15.06 -10.09
N LEU A 375 7.78 -14.00 -9.48
CA LEU A 375 7.49 -12.73 -10.17
C LEU A 375 8.73 -12.14 -10.87
N ARG A 376 9.88 -12.17 -10.17
CA ARG A 376 11.15 -11.67 -10.70
C ARG A 376 11.67 -12.55 -11.84
N GLU A 377 11.57 -13.87 -11.69
CA GLU A 377 11.96 -14.83 -12.72
C GLU A 377 11.10 -14.71 -13.97
N THR A 378 9.78 -14.59 -13.83
CA THR A 378 8.85 -14.44 -14.97
C THR A 378 9.07 -13.11 -15.69
N PHE A 379 9.42 -12.02 -14.99
CA PHE A 379 9.86 -10.78 -15.62
C PHE A 379 11.12 -10.97 -16.47
N ILE A 380 12.14 -11.66 -15.95
CA ILE A 380 13.41 -11.91 -16.68
C ILE A 380 13.12 -12.73 -17.95
N LEU A 381 12.27 -13.75 -17.83
CA LEU A 381 11.82 -14.55 -18.98
C LEU A 381 11.08 -13.69 -20.01
N SER A 382 10.12 -12.87 -19.59
CA SER A 382 9.40 -11.95 -20.49
C SER A 382 10.33 -10.95 -21.18
N LYS A 383 11.30 -10.40 -20.46
CA LYS A 383 12.32 -9.50 -21.02
C LYS A 383 13.17 -10.21 -22.08
N GLY A 384 13.56 -11.46 -21.84
CA GLY A 384 14.25 -12.31 -22.82
C GLY A 384 13.41 -12.55 -24.08
N ARG A 385 12.14 -12.96 -23.92
CA ARG A 385 11.21 -13.15 -25.05
C ARG A 385 11.05 -11.90 -25.91
N LEU A 386 10.97 -10.71 -25.29
CA LEU A 386 10.90 -9.43 -26.01
C LEU A 386 12.20 -9.10 -26.75
N GLN A 387 13.36 -9.53 -26.25
CA GLN A 387 14.63 -9.39 -26.97
C GLN A 387 14.67 -10.29 -28.20
N ASP A 388 14.18 -11.52 -28.09
CA ASP A 388 14.09 -12.45 -29.21
C ASP A 388 13.15 -11.92 -30.31
N MET A 389 11.95 -11.45 -29.93
CA MET A 389 11.00 -10.84 -30.88
C MET A 389 11.55 -9.57 -31.56
N LYS A 390 12.43 -8.81 -30.89
CA LYS A 390 13.12 -7.67 -31.50
C LYS A 390 14.12 -8.11 -32.56
N GLN A 391 14.85 -9.20 -32.34
CA GLN A 391 15.77 -9.76 -33.34
C GLN A 391 15.01 -10.25 -34.59
N GLU A 392 13.77 -10.73 -34.39
CA GLU A 392 12.86 -11.13 -35.46
C GLU A 392 12.13 -9.95 -36.14
N GLY A 393 12.31 -8.71 -35.64
CA GLY A 393 11.66 -7.50 -36.17
C GLY A 393 10.19 -7.35 -35.81
N ALA A 394 9.66 -8.16 -34.88
CA ALA A 394 8.24 -8.22 -34.54
C ALA A 394 7.81 -7.22 -33.45
N ALA A 395 8.70 -6.83 -32.54
CA ALA A 395 8.38 -5.91 -31.44
C ALA A 395 9.61 -5.14 -30.91
N GLN A 396 9.36 -4.05 -30.17
CA GLN A 396 10.43 -3.38 -29.41
C GLN A 396 10.77 -4.17 -28.13
N SER A 397 12.02 -4.10 -27.69
CA SER A 397 12.47 -4.73 -26.43
C SER A 397 12.34 -3.80 -25.24
N TRP A 398 12.23 -4.35 -24.03
CA TRP A 398 12.43 -3.61 -22.78
C TRP A 398 13.90 -3.22 -22.59
N ASP A 399 14.22 -1.98 -22.96
CA ASP A 399 15.57 -1.42 -22.89
C ASP A 399 15.74 -0.51 -21.66
N PHE A 400 15.82 -1.13 -20.49
CA PHE A 400 16.07 -0.45 -19.21
C PHE A 400 16.70 -1.41 -18.18
N PRO A 401 17.46 -0.92 -17.18
CA PRO A 401 17.99 -1.74 -16.10
C PRO A 401 16.89 -2.33 -15.21
N SER A 402 16.98 -3.62 -14.86
CA SER A 402 15.96 -4.30 -14.04
C SER A 402 15.83 -3.74 -12.62
N HIS A 403 16.89 -3.14 -12.06
CA HIS A 403 16.85 -2.55 -10.71
C HIS A 403 15.87 -1.38 -10.61
N LEU A 404 15.53 -0.72 -11.72
CA LEU A 404 14.50 0.32 -11.73
C LEU A 404 13.13 -0.24 -11.35
N VAL A 405 12.85 -1.51 -11.68
CA VAL A 405 11.59 -2.17 -11.32
C VAL A 405 11.62 -2.70 -9.89
N PHE A 406 12.76 -3.31 -9.50
CA PHE A 406 12.81 -4.17 -8.32
C PHE A 406 13.38 -3.55 -7.06
N LEU A 407 13.79 -2.28 -7.04
CA LEU A 407 14.45 -1.67 -5.87
C LEU A 407 13.74 -2.00 -4.53
N HIS A 408 12.44 -1.68 -4.44
CA HIS A 408 11.67 -1.94 -3.21
C HIS A 408 11.36 -3.44 -3.00
N LEU A 409 11.19 -4.20 -4.08
CA LEU A 409 10.93 -5.64 -3.99
C LEU A 409 12.15 -6.40 -3.47
N ASP A 410 13.35 -6.05 -3.94
CA ASP A 410 14.60 -6.67 -3.55
C ASP A 410 14.91 -6.37 -2.07
N ASP A 411 14.65 -5.14 -1.60
CA ASP A 411 14.76 -4.77 -0.18
C ASP A 411 13.78 -5.56 0.70
N PHE A 412 12.53 -5.69 0.26
CA PHE A 412 11.52 -6.49 0.96
C PHE A 412 11.85 -7.99 0.96
N LEU A 413 12.34 -8.54 -0.15
CA LEU A 413 12.80 -9.93 -0.26
C LEU A 413 13.94 -10.23 0.70
N LEU A 414 14.94 -9.36 0.76
CA LEU A 414 16.06 -9.49 1.70
C LEU A 414 15.55 -9.51 3.15
N GLN A 415 14.62 -8.62 3.46
CA GLN A 415 13.99 -8.54 4.78
C GLN A 415 13.26 -9.84 5.15
N LEU A 416 12.47 -10.40 4.22
CA LEU A 416 11.78 -11.67 4.43
C LEU A 416 12.74 -12.86 4.55
N GLN A 417 13.84 -12.87 3.80
CA GLN A 417 14.87 -13.92 3.92
C GLN A 417 15.56 -13.89 5.29
N ASN A 418 15.81 -12.69 5.85
CA ASN A 418 16.34 -12.56 7.20
C ASN A 418 15.35 -13.09 8.24
N ILE A 419 14.05 -12.78 8.10
CA ILE A 419 13.00 -13.35 8.96
C ILE A 419 12.97 -14.87 8.82
N GLN A 420 12.96 -15.39 7.59
CA GLN A 420 12.97 -16.82 7.29
C GLN A 420 14.13 -17.52 8.01
N GLU A 421 15.33 -16.91 7.99
CA GLU A 421 16.50 -17.44 8.67
C GLU A 421 16.33 -17.47 10.20
N VAL A 422 15.76 -16.43 10.81
CA VAL A 422 15.44 -16.42 12.26
C VAL A 422 14.55 -17.60 12.64
N PHE A 423 13.48 -17.85 11.88
CA PHE A 423 12.59 -18.98 12.12
C PHE A 423 13.30 -20.33 11.92
N ARG A 424 14.11 -20.45 10.86
CA ARG A 424 14.89 -21.66 10.58
C ARG A 424 15.87 -21.99 11.70
N ILE A 425 16.62 -20.99 12.16
CA ILE A 425 17.54 -21.12 13.31
C ILE A 425 16.77 -21.55 14.55
N SER A 426 15.61 -20.92 14.80
CA SER A 426 14.81 -21.19 15.99
C SER A 426 14.27 -22.61 16.02
N LEU A 427 13.80 -23.13 14.88
CA LEU A 427 13.38 -24.53 14.74
C LEU A 427 14.53 -25.51 14.91
N GLN A 428 15.69 -25.18 14.33
CA GLN A 428 16.87 -26.02 14.44
C GLN A 428 17.34 -26.12 15.91
N LEU A 429 17.42 -25.01 16.63
CA LEU A 429 17.87 -24.99 18.02
C LEU A 429 16.81 -25.46 19.02
N ARG A 430 15.52 -25.42 18.68
CA ARG A 430 14.44 -26.00 19.52
C ARG A 430 14.60 -27.52 19.73
N GLN A 431 15.26 -28.22 18.81
CA GLN A 431 15.58 -29.65 18.98
C GLN A 431 16.50 -29.92 20.20
N LEU A 432 17.13 -28.89 20.77
CA LEU A 432 17.89 -29.02 22.03
C LEU A 432 16.99 -29.33 23.23
N GLU A 433 15.69 -29.04 23.16
CA GLU A 433 14.73 -29.37 24.22
C GLU A 433 14.72 -30.87 24.55
N GLU A 434 14.76 -31.70 23.51
CA GLU A 434 14.73 -33.16 23.63
C GLU A 434 16.14 -33.78 23.73
N ALA A 435 17.20 -32.97 23.72
CA ALA A 435 18.57 -33.47 23.72
C ALA A 435 18.96 -34.04 25.09
N VAL A 436 19.22 -35.35 25.13
CA VAL A 436 19.62 -36.08 26.35
C VAL A 436 20.94 -36.80 26.12
N VAL A 437 22.01 -36.29 26.74
CA VAL A 437 23.33 -36.93 26.69
C VAL A 437 23.32 -38.16 27.60
N SER A 438 23.54 -39.33 27.00
CA SER A 438 23.62 -40.61 27.72
C SER A 438 25.07 -40.98 28.06
N GLY A 439 25.30 -41.70 29.17
CA GLY A 439 26.61 -42.25 29.54
C GLY A 439 27.16 -41.76 30.89
N THR A 440 28.43 -42.07 31.18
CA THR A 440 29.12 -41.63 32.40
C THR A 440 29.37 -40.12 32.33
N GLY A 441 28.59 -39.34 33.08
CA GLY A 441 28.57 -37.87 32.98
C GLY A 441 27.42 -37.31 32.15
N GLY A 442 26.56 -38.16 31.58
CA GLY A 442 25.44 -37.75 30.73
C GLY A 442 24.47 -36.78 31.41
N ARG A 443 24.17 -36.97 32.71
CA ARG A 443 23.34 -36.02 33.48
C ARG A 443 23.94 -34.61 33.48
N LYS A 444 25.23 -34.48 33.81
CA LYS A 444 25.93 -33.19 33.87
C LYS A 444 25.89 -32.49 32.50
N TRP A 445 26.23 -33.22 31.43
CA TRP A 445 26.23 -32.64 30.09
C TRP A 445 24.84 -32.28 29.58
N THR A 446 23.82 -33.06 29.96
CA THR A 446 22.42 -32.73 29.68
C THR A 446 22.02 -31.45 30.42
N GLU A 447 22.38 -31.29 31.70
CA GLU A 447 22.14 -30.06 32.46
C GLU A 447 22.81 -28.84 31.79
N GLU A 448 24.09 -28.94 31.39
CA GLU A 448 24.78 -27.84 30.68
C GLU A 448 24.15 -27.50 29.32
N VAL A 449 23.68 -28.50 28.56
CA VAL A 449 22.95 -28.25 27.28
C VAL A 449 21.60 -27.58 27.54
N GLN A 450 20.88 -27.98 28.59
CA GLN A 450 19.60 -27.38 28.95
C GLN A 450 19.76 -25.94 29.45
N GLU A 451 20.86 -25.60 30.14
CA GLU A 451 21.18 -24.21 30.48
C GLU A 451 21.39 -23.35 29.22
N VAL A 452 22.16 -23.86 28.24
CA VAL A 452 22.36 -23.19 26.94
C VAL A 452 21.03 -23.00 26.20
N TYR A 453 20.15 -24.02 26.24
CA TYR A 453 18.83 -23.93 25.62
C TYR A 453 17.93 -22.90 26.31
N GLN A 454 17.94 -22.82 27.65
CA GLN A 454 17.18 -21.81 28.39
C GLN A 454 17.63 -20.38 28.03
N ASP A 455 18.93 -20.14 27.91
CA ASP A 455 19.45 -18.85 27.49
C ASP A 455 19.01 -18.50 26.06
N PHE A 456 19.02 -19.48 25.15
CA PHE A 456 18.48 -19.31 23.80
C PHE A 456 16.99 -18.94 23.81
N LEU A 457 16.18 -19.60 24.64
CA LEU A 457 14.76 -19.27 24.76
C LEU A 457 14.53 -17.84 25.25
N LEU A 458 15.35 -17.31 26.16
CA LEU A 458 15.27 -15.92 26.59
C LEU A 458 15.49 -14.95 25.42
N HIS A 459 16.43 -15.25 24.54
CA HIS A 459 16.68 -14.44 23.33
C HIS A 459 15.49 -14.50 22.35
N VAL A 460 14.90 -15.68 22.15
CA VAL A 460 13.70 -15.85 21.31
C VAL A 460 12.50 -15.11 21.90
N THR A 461 12.28 -15.22 23.22
CA THR A 461 11.20 -14.49 23.90
C THR A 461 11.37 -12.99 23.73
N SER A 462 12.58 -12.47 23.97
CA SER A 462 12.87 -11.04 23.78
C SER A 462 12.61 -10.57 22.34
N LEU A 463 12.91 -11.39 21.33
CA LEU A 463 12.63 -11.05 19.94
C LEU A 463 11.12 -11.11 19.62
N SER A 464 10.41 -12.08 20.18
CA SER A 464 8.97 -12.26 19.98
C SER A 464 8.11 -11.15 20.58
N GLU A 465 8.64 -10.44 21.58
CA GLU A 465 7.99 -9.31 22.25
C GLU A 465 8.21 -7.97 21.52
N CYS A 466 8.85 -7.96 20.33
CA CYS A 466 9.04 -6.71 19.59
C CYS A 466 7.70 -6.10 19.18
N SER A 467 7.53 -4.81 19.48
CA SER A 467 6.40 -4.01 19.01
C SER A 467 6.59 -3.44 17.59
N CYS A 468 7.71 -3.77 16.95
CA CYS A 468 8.06 -3.32 15.60
C CYS A 468 7.35 -4.15 14.53
N ASP A 469 7.06 -3.54 13.36
CA ASP A 469 6.69 -4.32 12.17
C ASP A 469 7.94 -4.95 11.55
N PRO A 470 8.11 -6.29 11.61
CA PRO A 470 9.29 -6.96 11.08
C PRO A 470 9.32 -6.95 9.54
N THR A 471 8.17 -6.76 8.89
CA THR A 471 8.03 -6.81 7.43
C THR A 471 8.25 -5.46 6.75
N ASP A 472 8.47 -4.39 7.52
CA ASP A 472 8.80 -3.07 6.98
C ASP A 472 10.32 -2.92 6.77
N PRO A 473 10.81 -2.85 5.52
CA PRO A 473 12.24 -2.72 5.24
C PRO A 473 12.83 -1.38 5.67
N GLU A 474 12.00 -0.34 5.85
CA GLU A 474 12.43 1.00 6.30
C GLU A 474 12.62 1.07 7.83
N ASN A 475 12.14 0.06 8.57
CA ASN A 475 12.24 0.01 10.01
C ASN A 475 13.67 -0.34 10.48
N GLN A 476 14.45 0.68 10.79
CA GLN A 476 15.81 0.52 11.32
C GLN A 476 15.84 -0.22 12.68
N GLY A 477 14.78 -0.12 13.48
CA GLY A 477 14.71 -0.75 14.80
C GLY A 477 14.75 -2.27 14.71
N PHE A 478 14.04 -2.86 13.75
CA PHE A 478 14.03 -4.32 13.58
C PHE A 478 15.37 -4.84 13.03
N ARG A 479 16.05 -4.09 12.15
CA ARG A 479 17.40 -4.45 11.68
C ARG A 479 18.39 -4.59 12.84
N LEU A 480 18.39 -3.64 13.77
CA LEU A 480 19.25 -3.70 14.96
C LEU A 480 18.94 -4.91 15.86
N LEU A 481 17.66 -5.26 15.99
CA LEU A 481 17.24 -6.44 16.74
C LEU A 481 17.68 -7.74 16.07
N LEU A 482 17.62 -7.80 14.73
CA LEU A 482 18.13 -8.95 13.97
C LEU A 482 19.64 -9.12 14.16
N ASP A 483 20.41 -8.05 14.04
CA ASP A 483 21.87 -8.07 14.26
C ASP A 483 22.19 -8.54 15.69
N GLN A 484 21.45 -8.05 16.68
CA GLN A 484 21.59 -8.47 18.07
C GLN A 484 21.26 -9.96 18.25
N PHE A 485 20.17 -10.44 17.66
CA PHE A 485 19.77 -11.84 17.73
C PHE A 485 20.80 -12.76 17.09
N GLN A 486 21.39 -12.37 15.95
CA GLN A 486 22.45 -13.14 15.30
C GLN A 486 23.69 -13.29 16.20
N LEU A 487 24.12 -12.21 16.86
CA LEU A 487 25.22 -12.25 17.84
C LEU A 487 24.89 -13.15 19.03
N GLN A 488 23.65 -13.10 19.53
CA GLN A 488 23.19 -13.95 20.62
C GLN A 488 23.19 -15.43 20.23
N VAL A 489 22.71 -15.75 19.02
CA VAL A 489 22.76 -17.11 18.46
C VAL A 489 24.20 -17.60 18.32
N GLU A 490 25.12 -16.76 17.84
CA GLU A 490 26.54 -17.12 17.75
C GLU A 490 27.13 -17.46 19.13
N GLN A 491 26.80 -16.69 20.17
CA GLN A 491 27.23 -16.97 21.54
C GLN A 491 26.67 -18.29 22.09
N VAL A 492 25.39 -18.58 21.81
CA VAL A 492 24.75 -19.87 22.13
C VAL A 492 25.47 -21.01 21.44
N GLU A 493 25.80 -20.87 20.16
CA GLU A 493 26.55 -21.88 19.40
C GLU A 493 27.95 -22.12 19.95
N GLN A 494 28.69 -21.05 20.30
CA GLN A 494 30.02 -21.14 20.89
C GLN A 494 29.99 -21.88 22.24
N ARG A 495 28.97 -21.62 23.07
CA ARG A 495 28.78 -22.35 24.33
C ARG A 495 28.41 -23.80 24.08
N LEU A 496 27.48 -24.06 23.16
CA LEU A 496 27.05 -25.41 22.81
C LEU A 496 28.23 -26.24 22.32
N VAL A 497 29.05 -25.74 21.38
CA VAL A 497 30.20 -26.49 20.88
C VAL A 497 31.26 -26.72 21.97
N SER A 498 31.44 -25.78 22.91
CA SER A 498 32.31 -25.99 24.07
C SER A 498 31.83 -27.13 24.97
N VAL A 499 30.52 -27.25 25.19
CA VAL A 499 29.91 -28.38 25.92
C VAL A 499 30.14 -29.68 25.15
N LEU A 500 29.87 -29.70 23.84
CA LEU A 500 30.06 -30.88 22.99
C LEU A 500 31.52 -31.35 22.96
N CYS A 501 32.47 -30.43 22.79
CA CYS A 501 33.91 -30.74 22.79
C CYS A 501 34.36 -31.39 24.11
N ARG A 502 33.87 -30.90 25.26
CA ARG A 502 34.19 -31.49 26.57
C ARG A 502 33.50 -32.85 26.77
N ALA A 503 32.25 -32.98 26.34
CA ALA A 503 31.53 -34.26 26.38
C ALA A 503 32.22 -35.35 25.52
N LEU A 504 32.77 -34.97 24.36
CA LEU A 504 33.58 -35.86 23.52
C LEU A 504 34.91 -36.26 24.15
N GLN A 505 35.53 -35.38 24.93
CA GLN A 505 36.77 -35.69 25.66
C GLN A 505 36.52 -36.63 26.84
N ASP A 506 35.38 -36.51 27.52
CA ASP A 506 35.00 -37.38 28.64
C ASP A 506 34.55 -38.78 28.17
N SER A 507 34.14 -38.92 26.90
CA SER A 507 33.76 -40.23 26.34
C SER A 507 34.98 -41.13 26.10
N SER A 508 35.01 -42.29 26.75
CA SER A 508 36.11 -43.26 26.62
C SER A 508 36.01 -44.15 25.37
N GLU A 509 34.82 -44.29 24.79
CA GLU A 509 34.57 -45.19 23.64
C GLU A 509 34.18 -44.40 22.39
N PRO A 510 34.84 -44.63 21.22
CA PRO A 510 34.50 -43.99 19.95
C PRO A 510 33.02 -44.16 19.56
N ALA A 511 32.43 -45.31 19.89
CA ALA A 511 31.01 -45.57 19.62
C ALA A 511 30.08 -44.66 20.42
N SER A 512 30.47 -44.25 21.64
CA SER A 512 29.70 -43.32 22.48
C SER A 512 29.83 -41.88 21.96
N SER A 513 31.03 -41.46 21.56
CA SER A 513 31.27 -40.18 20.89
C SER A 513 30.44 -40.04 19.60
N ALA A 514 30.36 -41.10 18.80
CA ALA A 514 29.56 -41.09 17.57
C ALA A 514 28.06 -40.93 17.83
N LYS A 515 27.52 -41.57 18.87
CA LYS A 515 26.12 -41.40 19.26
C LYS A 515 25.82 -39.97 19.71
N LEU A 516 26.74 -39.35 20.45
CA LEU A 516 26.64 -37.93 20.83
C LEU A 516 26.54 -37.04 19.58
N LEU A 517 27.44 -37.22 18.61
CA LEU A 517 27.43 -36.45 17.36
C LEU A 517 26.16 -36.69 16.54
N GLN A 518 25.68 -37.92 16.46
CA GLN A 518 24.43 -38.24 15.76
C GLN A 518 23.23 -37.53 16.40
N MET A 519 23.17 -37.47 17.74
CA MET A 519 22.10 -36.75 18.44
C MET A 519 22.09 -35.26 18.14
N PHE A 520 23.26 -34.63 17.98
CA PHE A 520 23.39 -33.21 17.64
C PHE A 520 23.58 -32.96 16.14
N SER A 521 23.31 -33.95 15.28
CA SER A 521 23.52 -33.84 13.82
C SER A 521 22.85 -32.62 13.20
N PHE A 522 21.70 -32.23 13.75
CA PHE A 522 20.96 -31.05 13.32
C PHE A 522 21.75 -29.74 13.46
N VAL A 523 22.74 -29.61 14.36
CA VAL A 523 23.56 -28.39 14.52
C VAL A 523 24.98 -28.50 13.95
N LEU A 524 25.44 -29.69 13.54
CA LEU A 524 26.83 -29.90 13.12
C LEU A 524 27.24 -29.14 11.86
N HIS A 525 26.29 -28.80 10.99
CA HIS A 525 26.55 -28.04 9.78
C HIS A 525 26.70 -26.53 10.02
N ARG A 526 26.48 -26.04 11.24
CA ARG A 526 26.64 -24.62 11.56
C ARG A 526 28.12 -24.26 11.59
N PRO A 527 28.54 -23.16 10.92
CA PRO A 527 29.96 -22.90 10.66
C PRO A 527 30.80 -22.80 11.94
N VAL A 528 30.31 -22.11 12.97
CA VAL A 528 31.01 -21.96 14.26
C VAL A 528 31.23 -23.31 14.94
N ILE A 529 30.22 -24.18 14.91
CA ILE A 529 30.27 -25.52 15.51
C ILE A 529 31.22 -26.40 14.71
N GLN A 530 31.11 -26.40 13.38
CA GLN A 530 31.93 -27.22 12.51
C GLN A 530 33.42 -26.89 12.65
N GLU A 531 33.78 -25.60 12.70
CA GLU A 531 35.17 -25.16 12.85
C GLU A 531 35.80 -25.64 14.15
N GLN A 532 35.10 -25.52 15.27
CA GLN A 532 35.63 -25.89 16.58
C GLN A 532 35.61 -27.39 16.86
N LEU A 533 34.65 -28.13 16.29
CA LEU A 533 34.49 -29.57 16.51
C LEU A 533 35.41 -30.42 15.61
N ARG A 534 35.90 -29.84 14.50
CA ARG A 534 36.72 -30.52 13.50
C ARG A 534 37.93 -31.30 14.08
N PRO A 535 38.73 -30.77 15.01
CA PRO A 535 39.84 -31.52 15.61
C PRO A 535 39.38 -32.79 16.33
N HIS A 536 38.24 -32.72 17.04
CA HIS A 536 37.66 -33.86 17.76
C HIS A 536 37.07 -34.90 16.81
N LEU A 537 36.46 -34.47 15.70
CA LEU A 537 36.00 -35.36 14.63
C LEU A 537 37.17 -36.16 14.04
N LEU A 538 38.30 -35.49 13.76
CA LEU A 538 39.50 -36.17 13.26
C LEU A 538 40.06 -37.16 14.26
N HIS A 539 40.11 -36.81 15.55
CA HIS A 539 40.54 -37.72 16.60
C HIS A 539 39.61 -38.95 16.72
N LEU A 540 38.30 -38.74 16.60
CA LEU A 540 37.32 -39.80 16.63
C LEU A 540 37.48 -40.77 15.44
N LEU A 541 37.71 -40.25 14.23
CA LEU A 541 38.00 -41.06 13.05
C LEU A 541 39.25 -41.93 13.25
N GLN A 542 40.31 -41.39 13.86
CA GLN A 542 41.50 -42.16 14.23
C GLN A 542 41.17 -43.25 15.25
N GLY A 543 40.31 -42.96 16.23
CA GLY A 543 39.84 -43.95 17.20
C GLY A 543 39.12 -45.14 16.56
N PHE A 544 38.31 -44.91 15.52
CA PHE A 544 37.69 -46.00 14.75
C PHE A 544 38.70 -46.85 13.98
N LEU A 545 39.72 -46.23 13.40
CA LEU A 545 40.79 -46.97 12.73
C LEU A 545 41.56 -47.84 13.73
N LEU A 546 41.90 -47.30 14.90
CA LEU A 546 42.57 -48.06 15.95
C LEU A 546 41.70 -49.24 16.45
N GLU A 547 40.39 -49.05 16.58
CA GLU A 547 39.46 -50.11 16.94
C GLU A 547 39.42 -51.24 15.88
N LEU A 548 39.51 -50.90 14.59
CA LEU A 548 39.63 -51.89 13.52
C LEU A 548 40.95 -52.66 13.60
N ASP A 549 42.07 -51.98 13.88
CA ASP A 549 43.37 -52.61 14.08
C ASP A 549 43.35 -53.58 15.28
N ILE A 550 42.69 -53.20 16.37
CA ILE A 550 42.50 -54.06 17.55
C ILE A 550 41.69 -55.31 17.19
N ILE A 551 40.62 -55.18 16.41
CA ILE A 551 39.80 -56.31 15.98
C ILE A 551 40.61 -57.26 15.09
N GLU A 552 41.42 -56.72 14.18
CA GLU A 552 42.32 -57.50 13.33
C GLU A 552 43.34 -58.29 14.17
N GLN A 553 44.01 -57.63 15.11
CA GLN A 553 44.97 -58.28 16.02
C GLN A 553 44.31 -59.38 16.85
N LEU A 554 43.11 -59.12 17.37
CA LEU A 554 42.34 -60.08 18.15
C LEU A 554 42.00 -61.34 17.33
N PHE A 555 41.61 -61.14 16.07
CA PHE A 555 41.34 -62.24 15.14
C PHE A 555 42.57 -63.12 14.94
N PHE A 556 43.71 -62.54 14.54
CA PHE A 556 44.91 -63.33 14.28
C PHE A 556 45.48 -64.02 15.51
N THR A 557 45.38 -63.39 16.69
CA THR A 557 45.94 -63.95 17.93
C THR A 557 45.10 -65.10 18.49
N GLN A 558 43.78 -65.05 18.34
CA GLN A 558 42.87 -65.97 19.02
C GLN A 558 42.17 -66.98 18.11
N ARG A 559 42.31 -66.90 16.77
CA ARG A 559 41.61 -67.80 15.83
C ARG A 559 41.82 -69.29 16.10
N GLU A 560 43.02 -69.70 16.51
CA GLU A 560 43.34 -71.10 16.80
C GLU A 560 42.72 -71.59 18.12
N LYS A 561 42.39 -70.65 19.01
CA LYS A 561 41.77 -70.88 20.32
C LYS A 561 40.28 -70.51 20.36
N ALA A 562 39.67 -70.17 19.22
CA ALA A 562 38.29 -69.71 19.14
C ALA A 562 37.26 -70.72 19.70
N HIS A 563 37.60 -72.02 19.70
CA HIS A 563 36.80 -73.07 20.31
C HIS A 563 36.65 -72.93 21.84
N THR A 564 37.50 -72.15 22.50
CA THR A 564 37.45 -71.86 23.95
C THR A 564 36.57 -70.66 24.31
N PHE A 565 35.96 -70.00 23.31
CA PHE A 565 35.14 -68.81 23.49
C PHE A 565 33.93 -69.01 24.42
N SER A 566 33.37 -70.22 24.46
CA SER A 566 32.26 -70.56 25.34
C SER A 566 32.45 -71.95 25.94
N CYS A 567 32.35 -72.04 27.26
CA CYS A 567 32.41 -73.30 27.99
C CYS A 567 31.12 -74.14 27.85
N TYR A 568 30.05 -73.54 27.33
CA TYR A 568 28.70 -74.12 27.29
C TYR A 568 28.22 -74.44 25.87
N THR A 569 29.06 -74.19 24.86
CA THR A 569 28.73 -74.35 23.44
C THR A 569 29.67 -75.36 22.79
N PRO A 570 29.18 -76.29 21.93
CA PRO A 570 30.06 -77.23 21.22
C PRO A 570 31.16 -76.51 20.43
N PRO A 571 32.40 -77.05 20.37
CA PRO A 571 33.56 -76.36 19.80
C PRO A 571 33.35 -75.73 18.41
N PRO A 572 32.71 -76.41 17.43
CA PRO A 572 32.46 -75.80 16.12
C PRO A 572 31.50 -74.60 16.19
N ALA A 573 30.48 -74.68 17.03
CA ALA A 573 29.52 -73.61 17.24
C ALA A 573 30.13 -72.44 18.05
N ALA A 574 31.00 -72.72 19.02
CA ALA A 574 31.74 -71.70 19.76
C ALA A 574 32.64 -70.87 18.83
N THR A 575 33.38 -71.53 17.93
CA THR A 575 34.20 -70.87 16.91
C THR A 575 33.36 -70.01 15.96
N LEU A 576 32.22 -70.51 15.48
CA LEU A 576 31.32 -69.73 14.62
C LEU A 576 30.74 -68.51 15.34
N CYS A 577 30.34 -68.66 16.61
CA CYS A 577 29.85 -67.56 17.43
C CYS A 577 30.91 -66.48 17.62
N TRP A 578 32.16 -66.85 17.94
CA TRP A 578 33.27 -65.90 18.09
C TRP A 578 33.54 -65.14 16.78
N SER A 579 33.66 -65.85 15.65
CA SER A 579 33.87 -65.24 14.35
C SER A 579 32.72 -64.31 13.95
N ARG A 580 31.47 -64.69 14.26
CA ARG A 580 30.30 -63.84 14.04
C ARG A 580 30.33 -62.58 14.90
N GLN A 581 30.73 -62.67 16.17
CA GLN A 581 30.84 -61.51 17.06
C GLN A 581 31.91 -60.52 16.58
N LEU A 582 33.07 -61.00 16.15
CA LEU A 582 34.11 -60.13 15.56
C LEU A 582 33.61 -59.46 14.28
N ARG A 583 32.94 -60.21 13.40
CA ARG A 583 32.36 -59.64 12.17
C ARG A 583 31.34 -58.55 12.48
N LEU A 584 30.43 -58.78 13.42
CA LEU A 584 29.43 -57.78 13.83
C LEU A 584 30.09 -56.53 14.42
N ARG A 585 31.15 -56.69 15.23
CA ARG A 585 31.92 -55.57 15.78
C ARG A 585 32.61 -54.76 14.67
N THR A 586 33.20 -55.42 13.67
CA THR A 586 33.80 -54.76 12.50
C THR A 586 32.75 -54.02 11.67
N GLU A 587 31.64 -54.69 11.34
CA GLU A 587 30.53 -54.10 10.57
C GLU A 587 29.97 -52.85 11.28
N HIS A 588 29.77 -52.91 12.59
CA HIS A 588 29.30 -51.77 13.39
C HIS A 588 30.30 -50.61 13.41
N THR A 589 31.59 -50.91 13.58
CA THR A 589 32.67 -49.88 13.59
C THR A 589 32.79 -49.19 12.23
N LEU A 590 32.73 -49.96 11.14
CA LEU A 590 32.72 -49.43 9.78
C LEU A 590 31.49 -48.56 9.51
N HIS A 591 30.31 -49.00 9.96
CA HIS A 591 29.08 -48.22 9.82
C HIS A 591 29.22 -46.83 10.49
N LEU A 592 29.69 -46.79 11.74
CA LEU A 592 29.92 -45.53 12.45
C LEU A 592 30.96 -44.65 11.74
N TYR A 593 32.07 -45.22 11.31
CA TYR A 593 33.10 -44.50 10.55
C TYR A 593 32.53 -43.90 9.25
N THR A 594 31.74 -44.67 8.48
CA THR A 594 31.12 -44.16 7.26
C THR A 594 30.11 -43.07 7.53
N SER A 595 29.30 -43.19 8.59
CA SER A 595 28.31 -42.16 8.94
C SER A 595 28.94 -40.82 9.32
N LEU A 596 30.12 -40.85 9.95
CA LEU A 596 30.83 -39.66 10.40
C LEU A 596 31.77 -39.06 9.35
N LYS A 597 32.17 -39.83 8.33
CA LYS A 597 33.00 -39.32 7.23
C LYS A 597 32.29 -38.25 6.37
N HIS A 598 30.96 -38.23 6.40
CA HIS A 598 30.13 -37.31 5.64
C HIS A 598 29.79 -36.01 6.39
N LEU A 599 30.14 -35.93 7.67
CA LEU A 599 30.04 -34.77 8.54
C LEU A 599 31.37 -34.00 8.53
#